data_AF-A0A920K425-F1
#
_entry.id   AF-A0A920K425-F1
#
_cell.length_a   1.000
_cell.length_b   1.000
_cell.length_c   1.000
_cell.angle_alpha   90.00
_cell.angle_beta   90.00
_cell.angle_gamma   90.00
#
_symmetry.space_group_name_H-M   'P 1'
#
loop_
_entity.id
_entity.type
_entity.pdbx_description
1 polymer ?
#
loop_
_entity_poly.entity_id
_entity_poly.type
_entity_poly.pdbx_seq_one_letter_code
_entity_poly.pdbx_strand_id
1 'polypeptide(L)'
;MTRTNAHKIIEECMIAANICAAHFISDNEKECLYRIHEEPDEEKLENLKVYLKSQGISFAVSGSPSPEEYSALLDQIKSRSDSEVLQNLILRSMKQACYSPKNTGHFALALKKYTHFTSPIRRYPDLLVHRVIKEILYKKSFDPHANFKIRDESIDVWEVLGEQASLAERRAEEATRDVYLVVKMSIYAGTNRRTDARNHYKCSSFRFVCYFGQSFCRGVNSRF
;
A
#
# COMPACT_ATOMS: atom_id res chain seq x y z
N MET A 1 -19.78 -0.92 2.78
CA MET A 1 -19.97 -1.80 1.62
C MET A 1 -19.33 -3.14 1.95
N THR A 2 -20.05 -4.25 1.83
CA THR A 2 -19.60 -5.57 2.27
C THR A 2 -18.78 -6.26 1.17
N ARG A 3 -17.56 -6.73 1.47
CA ARG A 3 -16.71 -7.46 0.51
C ARG A 3 -17.29 -8.86 0.25
N THR A 4 -17.75 -9.10 -0.98
CA THR A 4 -18.37 -10.40 -1.37
C THR A 4 -17.38 -11.34 -2.04
N ASN A 5 -17.75 -12.61 -2.22
CA ASN A 5 -16.95 -13.59 -2.96
C ASN A 5 -16.68 -13.16 -4.41
N ALA A 6 -17.62 -12.47 -5.06
CA ALA A 6 -17.42 -11.93 -6.40
C ALA A 6 -16.24 -10.95 -6.45
N HIS A 7 -16.12 -10.07 -5.45
CA HIS A 7 -14.97 -9.14 -5.36
C HIS A 7 -13.65 -9.90 -5.22
N LYS A 8 -13.61 -10.98 -4.42
CA LYS A 8 -12.42 -11.81 -4.25
C LYS A 8 -12.01 -12.52 -5.54
N ILE A 9 -12.96 -13.09 -6.27
CA ILE A 9 -12.67 -13.79 -7.54
C ILE A 9 -12.02 -12.82 -8.54
N ILE A 10 -12.57 -11.61 -8.68
CA ILE A 10 -12.01 -10.61 -9.59
C ILE A 10 -10.59 -10.21 -9.16
N GLU A 11 -10.36 -10.01 -7.86
CA GLU A 11 -9.05 -9.68 -7.31
C GLU A 11 -8.00 -10.77 -7.59
N GLU A 12 -8.32 -12.04 -7.35
CA GLU A 12 -7.41 -13.16 -7.63
C GLU A 12 -7.09 -13.28 -9.13
N CYS A 13 -8.12 -13.14 -9.99
CA CYS A 13 -7.90 -13.12 -11.45
C CYS A 13 -6.99 -11.96 -11.87
N MET A 14 -7.16 -10.78 -11.28
CA MET A 14 -6.32 -9.62 -11.56
C MET A 14 -4.89 -9.83 -11.08
N ILE A 15 -4.68 -10.42 -9.90
CA ILE A 15 -3.36 -10.75 -9.37
C ILE A 15 -2.67 -11.76 -10.28
N ALA A 16 -3.36 -12.83 -10.70
CA ALA A 16 -2.80 -13.82 -11.62
C ALA A 16 -2.35 -13.19 -12.95
N ALA A 17 -3.17 -12.31 -13.54
CA ALA A 17 -2.82 -11.60 -14.77
C ALA A 17 -1.63 -10.66 -14.60
N ASN A 18 -1.56 -9.95 -13.47
CA ASN A 18 -0.44 -9.07 -13.12
C ASN A 18 0.88 -9.86 -12.95
N ILE A 19 0.84 -11.04 -12.33
CA ILE A 19 1.99 -11.94 -12.22
C ILE A 19 2.43 -12.41 -13.62
N CYS A 20 1.49 -12.87 -14.44
CA CYS A 20 1.79 -13.32 -15.80
C CYS A 20 2.44 -12.21 -16.64
N ALA A 21 1.96 -10.97 -16.54
CA ALA A 21 2.56 -9.82 -17.23
C ALA A 21 4.00 -9.55 -16.74
N ALA A 22 4.24 -9.59 -15.43
CA ALA A 22 5.58 -9.37 -14.87
C ALA A 22 6.58 -10.45 -15.33
N HIS A 23 6.15 -11.71 -15.33
CA HIS A 23 6.96 -12.82 -15.85
C HIS A 23 7.21 -12.69 -17.35
N PHE A 24 6.16 -12.46 -18.14
CA PHE A 24 6.29 -12.33 -19.59
C PHE A 24 7.27 -11.23 -20.00
N ILE A 25 7.23 -10.06 -19.37
CA ILE A 25 8.17 -8.97 -19.67
C ILE A 25 9.59 -9.35 -19.26
N SER A 26 9.75 -9.90 -18.06
CA SER A 26 11.07 -10.28 -17.54
C SER A 26 11.72 -11.39 -18.35
N ASP A 27 10.95 -12.37 -18.83
CA ASP A 27 11.45 -13.50 -19.62
C ASP A 27 11.87 -13.07 -21.04
N ASN A 28 11.40 -11.90 -21.50
CA ASN A 28 11.81 -11.27 -22.75
C ASN A 28 12.88 -10.18 -22.55
N GLU A 29 13.47 -10.06 -21.36
CA GLU A 29 14.56 -9.13 -21.03
C GLU A 29 14.23 -7.66 -21.35
N LYS A 30 12.96 -7.27 -21.20
CA LYS A 30 12.51 -5.90 -21.39
C LYS A 30 12.39 -5.15 -20.06
N GLU A 31 12.70 -3.86 -20.11
CA GLU A 31 12.51 -2.96 -18.97
C GLU A 31 11.03 -2.57 -18.83
N CYS A 32 10.55 -2.51 -17.59
CA CYS A 32 9.22 -2.01 -17.26
C CYS A 32 9.16 -1.57 -15.80
N LEU A 33 8.07 -0.90 -15.42
CA LEU A 33 7.80 -0.61 -14.03
C LEU A 33 7.24 -1.85 -13.31
N TYR A 34 7.91 -2.28 -12.27
CA TYR A 34 7.40 -3.23 -11.29
C TYR A 34 6.67 -2.50 -10.17
N ARG A 35 5.67 -3.16 -9.59
CA ARG A 35 5.03 -2.72 -8.36
C ARG A 35 5.75 -3.44 -7.22
N ILE A 36 6.69 -2.74 -6.60
CA ILE A 36 7.53 -3.30 -5.55
C ILE A 36 7.01 -2.94 -4.18
N HIS A 37 7.27 -3.83 -3.22
CA HIS A 37 7.05 -3.60 -1.81
C HIS A 37 8.21 -4.24 -1.06
N GLU A 38 9.14 -3.39 -0.61
CA GLU A 38 10.33 -3.82 0.10
C GLU A 38 10.01 -4.34 1.51
N GLU A 39 11.02 -4.96 2.12
CA GLU A 39 10.98 -5.40 3.51
C GLU A 39 10.88 -4.20 4.48
N PRO A 40 10.23 -4.38 5.65
CA PRO A 40 10.18 -3.38 6.71
C PRO A 40 11.58 -2.87 7.10
N ASP A 41 11.67 -1.58 7.48
CA ASP A 41 12.92 -1.03 8.03
C ASP A 41 13.26 -1.71 9.37
N GLU A 42 14.55 -1.96 9.62
CA GLU A 42 15.04 -2.61 10.85
C GLU A 42 14.52 -1.91 12.12
N GLU A 43 14.51 -0.57 12.12
CA GLU A 43 14.02 0.23 13.25
C GLU A 43 12.52 -0.02 13.51
N LYS A 44 11.70 -0.07 12.46
CA LYS A 44 10.25 -0.34 12.60
C LYS A 44 10.00 -1.77 13.05
N LEU A 45 10.82 -2.70 12.57
CA LEU A 45 10.75 -4.09 12.98
C LEU A 45 11.10 -4.26 14.47
N GLU A 46 12.16 -3.59 14.94
CA GLU A 46 12.57 -3.66 16.34
C GLU A 46 11.50 -3.06 17.26
N ASN A 47 10.93 -1.91 16.88
CA ASN A 47 9.80 -1.31 17.60
C ASN A 47 8.59 -2.25 17.67
N LEU A 48 8.29 -2.98 16.58
CA LEU A 48 7.23 -3.98 16.55
C LEU A 48 7.55 -5.15 17.51
N LYS A 49 8.79 -5.64 17.53
CA LYS A 49 9.24 -6.73 18.42
C LYS A 49 9.07 -6.35 19.89
N VAL A 50 9.55 -5.18 20.29
CA VAL A 50 9.42 -4.68 21.66
C VAL A 50 7.95 -4.60 22.07
N TYR A 51 7.09 -4.10 21.18
CA TYR A 51 5.66 -4.01 21.45
C TYR A 51 5.01 -5.39 21.60
N LEU A 52 5.26 -6.32 20.67
CA LEU A 52 4.69 -7.67 20.73
C LEU A 52 5.13 -8.43 22.00
N LYS A 53 6.41 -8.28 22.39
CA LYS A 53 6.95 -8.85 23.63
C LYS A 53 6.23 -8.30 24.87
N SER A 54 5.91 -7.00 24.89
CA SER A 54 5.14 -6.39 25.99
C SER A 54 3.71 -6.96 26.12
N GLN A 55 3.15 -7.46 25.02
CA GLN A 55 1.81 -8.08 24.99
C GLN A 55 1.84 -9.60 25.21
N GLY A 56 3.01 -10.16 25.56
CA GLY A 56 3.20 -11.58 25.79
C GLY A 56 3.16 -12.43 24.51
N ILE A 57 3.31 -11.80 23.34
CA ILE A 57 3.35 -12.50 22.05
C ILE A 57 4.80 -12.80 21.72
N SER A 58 5.17 -14.08 21.78
CA SER A 58 6.49 -14.54 21.34
C SER A 58 6.51 -14.55 19.81
N PHE A 59 7.03 -13.48 19.21
CA PHE A 59 7.26 -13.41 17.77
C PHE A 59 8.76 -13.53 17.51
N ALA A 60 9.19 -14.74 17.15
CA ALA A 60 10.56 -14.99 16.72
C ALA A 60 10.70 -14.59 15.25
N VAL A 61 10.70 -13.29 14.97
CA VAL A 61 11.15 -12.82 13.65
C VAL A 61 12.63 -13.06 13.56
N SER A 62 13.07 -13.78 12.54
CA SER A 62 14.48 -13.79 12.15
C SER A 62 14.98 -12.36 11.89
N GLY A 63 16.30 -12.18 11.82
CA GLY A 63 16.89 -10.88 11.46
C GLY A 63 16.32 -10.30 10.17
N SER A 64 15.92 -11.17 9.24
CA SER A 64 15.13 -10.88 8.04
C SER A 64 13.73 -11.51 8.18
N PRO A 65 12.65 -10.74 8.40
CA PRO A 65 11.29 -11.28 8.44
C PRO A 65 10.88 -11.90 7.12
N SER A 66 10.24 -13.06 7.16
CA SER A 66 9.55 -13.61 5.99
C SER A 66 8.07 -13.17 5.95
N PRO A 67 7.44 -13.03 4.77
CA PRO A 67 5.99 -12.81 4.66
C PRO A 67 5.17 -13.89 5.39
N GLU A 68 5.66 -15.13 5.40
CA GLU A 68 5.04 -16.27 6.09
C GLU A 68 5.02 -16.08 7.61
N GLU A 69 6.08 -15.55 8.20
CA GLU A 69 6.11 -15.19 9.63
C GLU A 69 5.05 -14.14 9.97
N TYR A 70 4.91 -13.11 9.12
CA TYR A 70 3.87 -12.10 9.28
C TYR A 70 2.45 -12.69 9.17
N SER A 71 2.22 -13.61 8.24
CA SER A 71 0.95 -14.31 8.12
C SER A 71 0.63 -15.14 9.36
N ALA A 72 1.61 -15.89 9.87
CA ALA A 72 1.46 -16.70 11.08
C ALA A 72 1.16 -15.82 12.31
N LEU A 73 1.81 -14.66 12.42
CA LEU A 73 1.51 -13.68 13.46
C LEU A 73 0.08 -13.16 13.37
N LEU A 74 -0.39 -12.81 12.16
CA LEU A 74 -1.75 -12.34 11.93
C LEU A 74 -2.80 -13.39 12.32
N ASP A 75 -2.53 -14.67 12.03
CA ASP A 75 -3.41 -15.77 12.43
C ASP A 75 -3.41 -15.99 13.95
N GLN A 76 -2.25 -15.88 14.61
CA GLN A 76 -2.12 -16.01 16.06
C GLN A 76 -2.91 -14.92 16.81
N ILE A 77 -2.89 -13.67 16.32
CA ILE A 77 -3.57 -12.55 17.00
C ILE A 77 -5.07 -12.49 16.71
N LYS A 78 -5.58 -13.22 15.71
CA LYS A 78 -6.94 -13.08 15.17
C LYS A 78 -8.05 -13.30 16.20
N SER A 79 -7.82 -14.16 17.19
CA SER A 79 -8.79 -14.49 18.25
C SER A 79 -8.73 -13.55 19.45
N ARG A 80 -7.78 -12.62 19.50
CA ARG A 80 -7.58 -11.71 20.65
C ARG A 80 -8.50 -10.50 20.59
N SER A 81 -8.83 -9.96 21.75
CA SER A 81 -9.64 -8.74 21.89
C SER A 81 -8.93 -7.47 21.40
N ASP A 82 -7.58 -7.46 21.40
CA ASP A 82 -6.72 -6.38 20.92
C ASP A 82 -6.23 -6.58 19.47
N SER A 83 -6.78 -7.57 18.76
CA SER A 83 -6.39 -7.95 17.39
C SER A 83 -6.36 -6.77 16.41
N GLU A 84 -7.35 -5.89 16.44
CA GLU A 84 -7.41 -4.71 15.56
C GLU A 84 -6.25 -3.74 15.81
N VAL A 85 -5.85 -3.54 17.06
CA VAL A 85 -4.74 -2.67 17.42
C VAL A 85 -3.41 -3.27 16.96
N LEU A 86 -3.23 -4.57 17.22
CA LEU A 86 -2.03 -5.31 16.82
C LEU A 86 -1.89 -5.36 15.30
N GLN A 87 -2.97 -5.66 14.58
CA GLN A 87 -2.98 -5.67 13.12
C GLN A 87 -2.59 -4.31 12.53
N ASN A 88 -3.13 -3.22 13.08
CA ASN A 88 -2.77 -1.87 12.66
C ASN A 88 -1.29 -1.54 12.90
N LEU A 89 -0.70 -2.03 14.00
CA LEU A 89 0.73 -1.82 14.30
C LEU A 89 1.60 -2.63 13.34
N ILE A 90 1.24 -3.89 13.07
CA ILE A 90 1.91 -4.75 12.09
C ILE A 90 1.90 -4.06 10.71
N LEU A 91 0.73 -3.61 10.24
CA LEU A 91 0.60 -2.94 8.95
C LEU A 91 1.39 -1.63 8.87
N ARG A 92 1.53 -0.90 9.99
CA ARG A 92 2.33 0.33 10.04
C ARG A 92 3.84 0.09 10.06
N SER A 93 4.28 -1.11 10.42
CA SER A 93 5.69 -1.48 10.34
C SER A 93 6.15 -1.68 8.88
N MET A 94 5.22 -2.05 8.00
CA MET A 94 5.49 -2.30 6.58
C MET A 94 5.78 -1.02 5.81
N LYS A 95 6.59 -1.13 4.76
CA LYS A 95 6.86 -0.05 3.80
C LYS A 95 5.65 0.19 2.89
N GLN A 96 5.59 1.38 2.29
CA GLN A 96 4.62 1.65 1.25
C GLN A 96 5.12 1.06 -0.08
N ALA A 97 4.22 0.44 -0.84
CA ALA A 97 4.56 -0.03 -2.18
C ALA A 97 4.80 1.15 -3.15
N CYS A 98 5.73 1.00 -4.08
CA CYS A 98 6.06 2.01 -5.09
C CYS A 98 6.28 1.39 -6.48
N TYR A 99 6.36 2.23 -7.50
CA TYR A 99 6.73 1.82 -8.84
C TYR A 99 8.24 2.02 -9.05
N SER A 100 8.92 0.99 -9.53
CA SER A 100 10.37 1.03 -9.80
C SER A 100 10.73 0.14 -10.99
N PRO A 101 11.71 0.51 -11.82
CA PRO A 101 12.28 -0.41 -12.82
C PRO A 101 13.04 -1.58 -12.18
N LYS A 102 13.58 -1.39 -10.97
CA LYS A 102 14.32 -2.41 -10.24
C LYS A 102 13.34 -3.31 -9.50
N ASN A 103 13.33 -4.59 -9.85
CA ASN A 103 12.49 -5.56 -9.18
C ASN A 103 13.11 -6.02 -7.85
N THR A 104 12.59 -5.51 -6.73
CA THR A 104 12.93 -5.96 -5.36
C THR A 104 11.88 -6.93 -4.78
N GLY A 105 10.89 -7.33 -5.57
CA GLY A 105 9.78 -8.18 -5.13
C GLY A 105 8.68 -7.40 -4.40
N HIS A 106 7.64 -8.14 -3.98
CA HIS A 106 6.48 -7.60 -3.30
C HIS A 106 6.23 -8.35 -1.99
N PHE A 107 6.87 -7.89 -0.91
CA PHE A 107 6.85 -8.51 0.42
C PHE A 107 5.42 -8.81 0.92
N ALA A 108 4.52 -7.82 0.89
CA ALA A 108 3.16 -7.99 1.41
C ALA A 108 2.29 -9.01 0.64
N LEU A 109 2.68 -9.38 -0.60
CA LEU A 109 1.99 -10.40 -1.39
C LEU A 109 2.78 -11.71 -1.47
N ALA A 110 3.96 -11.78 -0.85
CA ALA A 110 4.90 -12.89 -0.99
C ALA A 110 5.24 -13.24 -2.46
N LEU A 111 5.33 -12.23 -3.34
CA LEU A 111 5.60 -12.42 -4.77
C LEU A 111 6.99 -11.94 -5.16
N LYS A 112 7.70 -12.73 -5.97
CA LYS A 112 9.05 -12.38 -6.48
C LYS A 112 9.03 -11.32 -7.58
N LYS A 113 8.00 -11.34 -8.44
CA LYS A 113 7.82 -10.41 -9.56
C LYS A 113 6.36 -10.01 -9.61
N TYR A 114 6.08 -8.71 -9.61
CA TYR A 114 4.72 -8.20 -9.67
C TYR A 114 4.70 -6.85 -10.38
N THR A 115 3.74 -6.67 -11.30
CA THR A 115 3.51 -5.39 -11.97
C THR A 115 2.01 -5.15 -12.10
N HIS A 116 1.60 -3.88 -12.15
CA HIS A 116 0.21 -3.56 -12.44
C HIS A 116 -0.03 -3.58 -13.95
N PHE A 117 -0.99 -4.40 -14.39
CA PHE A 117 -1.33 -4.56 -15.81
C PHE A 117 -2.84 -4.36 -16.07
N THR A 118 -3.68 -4.63 -15.08
CA THR A 118 -5.12 -4.83 -15.26
C THR A 118 -5.98 -3.56 -15.25
N SER A 119 -5.40 -2.35 -15.17
CA SER A 119 -6.18 -1.09 -15.12
C SER A 119 -5.54 0.10 -15.86
N PRO A 120 -5.19 -0.03 -17.16
CA PRO A 120 -4.55 1.04 -17.95
C PRO A 120 -5.37 2.33 -18.10
N ILE A 121 -6.70 2.27 -17.90
CA ILE A 121 -7.58 3.44 -18.00
C ILE A 121 -7.36 4.43 -16.84
N ARG A 122 -6.96 3.93 -15.67
CA ARG A 122 -6.90 4.73 -14.42
C ARG A 122 -5.51 4.75 -13.76
N ARG A 123 -4.55 4.01 -14.31
CA ARG A 123 -3.17 3.94 -13.80
C ARG A 123 -2.22 4.03 -14.98
N TYR A 124 -1.34 5.04 -14.94
CA TYR A 124 -0.34 5.26 -15.99
C TYR A 124 0.71 4.13 -16.09
N PRO A 125 1.18 3.52 -14.98
CA PRO A 125 2.10 2.38 -15.06
C PRO A 125 1.55 1.20 -15.87
N ASP A 126 0.27 0.83 -15.68
CA ASP A 126 -0.38 -0.21 -16.47
C ASP A 126 -0.37 0.11 -17.97
N LEU A 127 -0.55 1.38 -18.36
CA LEU A 127 -0.47 1.79 -19.75
C LEU A 127 0.94 1.56 -20.34
N LEU A 128 1.99 1.85 -19.57
CA LEU A 128 3.37 1.60 -19.99
C LEU A 128 3.65 0.10 -20.14
N VAL A 129 3.21 -0.70 -19.18
CA VAL A 129 3.30 -2.18 -19.23
C VAL A 129 2.60 -2.72 -20.48
N HIS A 130 1.40 -2.22 -20.82
CA HIS A 130 0.71 -2.59 -22.06
C HIS A 130 1.51 -2.24 -23.32
N ARG A 131 2.23 -1.10 -23.33
CA ARG A 131 3.07 -0.71 -24.47
C ARG A 131 4.29 -1.61 -24.63
N VAL A 132 4.95 -1.95 -23.53
CA VAL A 132 6.08 -2.91 -23.52
C VAL A 132 5.64 -4.29 -24.00
N ILE A 133 4.50 -4.80 -23.53
CA ILE A 133 3.95 -6.08 -24.00
C ILE A 133 3.65 -6.04 -25.50
N LYS A 134 3.09 -4.95 -26.00
CA LYS A 134 2.84 -4.77 -27.45
C LYS A 134 4.13 -4.70 -28.26
N GLU A 135 5.17 -4.06 -27.75
CA GLU A 135 6.50 -4.07 -28.38
C GLU A 135 7.02 -5.50 -28.53
N ILE A 136 6.94 -6.32 -27.47
CA ILE A 136 7.38 -7.71 -27.50
C ILE A 136 6.59 -8.51 -28.56
N LEU A 137 5.26 -8.39 -28.54
CA LEU A 137 4.38 -9.17 -29.44
C LEU A 137 4.47 -8.75 -30.91
N TYR A 138 4.52 -7.44 -31.18
CA TYR A 138 4.49 -6.90 -32.55
C TYR A 138 5.87 -6.56 -33.11
N LYS A 139 6.94 -6.73 -32.31
CA LYS A 139 8.33 -6.35 -32.65
C LYS A 139 8.45 -4.90 -33.14
N LYS A 140 7.59 -4.01 -32.62
CA LYS A 140 7.63 -2.57 -32.90
C LYS A 140 8.34 -1.88 -31.76
N SER A 141 9.42 -1.14 -32.06
CA SER A 141 10.16 -0.38 -31.07
C SER A 141 9.23 0.61 -30.36
N PHE A 142 9.11 0.47 -29.04
CA PHE A 142 8.49 1.48 -28.19
C PHE A 142 9.62 2.30 -27.54
N ASP A 143 9.62 3.60 -27.80
CA ASP A 143 10.56 4.52 -27.17
C ASP A 143 9.88 5.24 -26.00
N PRO A 144 10.22 4.92 -24.73
CA PRO A 144 9.71 5.65 -23.57
C PRO A 144 10.20 7.11 -23.52
N HIS A 145 11.28 7.46 -24.22
CA HIS A 145 11.82 8.82 -24.31
C HIS A 145 11.06 9.71 -25.29
N ALA A 146 10.16 9.17 -26.13
CA ALA A 146 9.52 9.92 -27.21
C ALA A 146 8.74 11.17 -26.75
N ASN A 147 8.28 11.19 -25.49
CA ASN A 147 7.57 12.34 -24.91
C ASN A 147 8.46 13.30 -24.11
N PHE A 148 9.73 12.97 -23.89
CA PHE A 148 10.67 13.82 -23.15
C PHE A 148 11.33 14.80 -24.13
N LYS A 149 11.15 16.11 -23.88
CA LYS A 149 11.71 17.18 -24.72
C LYS A 149 13.24 17.24 -24.70
N ILE A 150 13.85 16.74 -23.63
CA ILE A 150 15.30 16.68 -23.44
C ILE A 150 15.65 15.19 -23.42
N ARG A 151 16.33 14.73 -24.47
CA ARG A 151 16.95 13.40 -24.49
C ARG A 151 18.33 13.55 -23.87
N ASP A 152 18.38 13.43 -22.56
CA ASP A 152 19.63 13.22 -21.86
C ASP A 152 19.80 11.70 -21.69
N GLU A 153 20.81 11.14 -22.36
CA GLU A 153 21.10 9.70 -22.32
C GLU A 153 21.61 9.24 -20.95
N SER A 154 22.00 10.17 -20.07
CA SER A 154 22.40 9.86 -18.69
C SER A 154 21.23 9.61 -17.74
N ILE A 155 20.00 9.94 -18.16
CA ILE A 155 18.80 9.82 -17.31
C ILE A 155 18.10 8.49 -17.59
N ASP A 156 17.97 7.67 -16.55
CA ASP A 156 17.08 6.52 -16.56
C ASP A 156 15.61 7.01 -16.53
N VAL A 157 14.97 7.01 -17.70
CA VAL A 157 13.59 7.45 -17.84
C VAL A 157 12.62 6.55 -17.08
N TRP A 158 12.91 5.26 -16.91
CA TRP A 158 12.04 4.39 -16.14
C TRP A 158 12.06 4.73 -14.66
N GLU A 159 13.23 5.11 -14.12
CA GLU A 159 13.34 5.57 -12.73
C GLU A 159 12.52 6.85 -12.51
N VAL A 160 12.63 7.83 -13.43
CA VAL A 160 11.83 9.07 -13.38
C VAL A 160 10.33 8.78 -13.48
N LEU A 161 9.91 7.92 -14.41
CA LEU A 161 8.50 7.55 -14.57
C LEU A 161 7.95 6.80 -13.35
N GLY A 162 8.76 5.94 -12.73
CA GLY A 162 8.42 5.23 -11.50
C GLY A 162 8.21 6.18 -10.33
N GLU A 163 9.11 7.16 -10.16
CA GLU A 163 9.00 8.19 -9.14
C GLU A 163 7.75 9.05 -9.34
N GLN A 164 7.53 9.55 -10.56
CA GLN A 164 6.36 10.37 -10.90
C GLN A 164 5.04 9.63 -10.66
N ALA A 165 4.95 8.36 -11.08
CA ALA A 165 3.76 7.54 -10.86
C ALA A 165 3.49 7.31 -9.37
N SER A 166 4.54 7.04 -8.59
CA SER A 166 4.43 6.85 -7.14
C SER A 166 4.03 8.14 -6.41
N LEU A 167 4.57 9.29 -6.82
CA LEU A 167 4.19 10.61 -6.30
C LEU A 167 2.74 10.96 -6.64
N ALA A 168 2.30 10.69 -7.87
CA ALA A 168 0.93 10.92 -8.29
C ALA A 168 -0.07 10.08 -7.49
N GLU A 169 0.26 8.81 -7.21
CA GLU A 169 -0.53 7.93 -6.34
C GLU A 169 -0.67 8.50 -4.93
N ARG A 170 0.45 8.86 -4.28
CA ARG A 170 0.43 9.47 -2.94
C ARG A 170 -0.41 10.75 -2.89
N ARG A 171 -0.24 11.63 -3.88
CA ARG A 171 -1.00 12.88 -3.98
C ARG A 171 -2.50 12.63 -4.09
N ALA A 172 -2.91 11.62 -4.86
CA ALA A 172 -4.33 11.27 -5.01
C ALA A 172 -4.91 10.69 -3.71
N GLU A 173 -4.15 9.86 -2.99
CA GLU A 173 -4.54 9.33 -1.68
C GLU A 173 -4.69 10.43 -0.62
N GLU A 174 -3.74 11.37 -0.56
CA GLU A 174 -3.78 12.52 0.34
C GLU A 174 -5.00 13.40 0.07
N ALA A 175 -5.25 13.77 -1.19
CA ALA A 175 -6.42 14.58 -1.55
C ALA A 175 -7.73 13.89 -1.19
N THR A 176 -7.84 12.57 -1.43
CA THR A 176 -9.03 11.78 -1.06
C THR A 176 -9.22 11.77 0.46
N ARG A 177 -8.13 11.63 1.21
CA ARG A 177 -8.15 11.65 2.68
C ARG A 177 -8.59 13.00 3.23
N ASP A 178 -8.14 14.10 2.65
CA ASP A 178 -8.53 15.46 3.07
C ASP A 178 -10.02 15.69 2.88
N VAL A 179 -10.56 15.32 1.71
CA VAL A 179 -12.02 15.40 1.45
C VAL A 179 -12.79 14.54 2.45
N TYR A 180 -12.33 13.30 2.70
CA TYR A 180 -12.97 12.42 3.67
C TYR A 180 -12.98 13.01 5.08
N LEU A 181 -11.88 13.65 5.51
CA LEU A 181 -11.80 14.33 6.80
C LEU A 181 -12.80 15.50 6.87
N VAL A 182 -12.89 16.33 5.83
CA VAL A 182 -13.84 17.45 5.78
C VAL A 182 -15.29 16.96 5.86
N VAL A 183 -15.66 15.95 5.07
CA VAL A 183 -17.00 15.35 5.10
C VAL A 183 -17.31 14.75 6.46
N LYS A 184 -16.33 14.11 7.09
CA LYS A 184 -16.51 13.53 8.42
C LYS A 184 -16.74 14.61 9.49
N MET A 185 -15.99 15.70 9.43
CA MET A 185 -16.14 16.82 10.35
C MET A 185 -17.47 17.54 10.16
N SER A 186 -17.97 17.67 8.92
CA SER A 186 -19.28 18.28 8.66
C SER A 186 -20.44 17.43 9.19
N ILE A 187 -20.37 16.11 9.02
CA ILE A 187 -21.33 15.18 9.63
C ILE A 187 -21.29 15.30 11.16
N TYR A 188 -20.09 15.32 11.74
CA TYR A 188 -19.92 15.44 13.19
C TYR A 188 -20.53 16.74 13.75
N ALA A 189 -20.25 17.88 13.09
CA ALA A 189 -20.82 19.17 13.45
C ALA A 189 -22.35 19.18 13.36
N GLY A 190 -22.94 18.45 12.41
CA GLY A 190 -24.39 18.25 12.31
C GLY A 190 -24.98 17.36 13.42
N THR A 191 -24.24 16.34 13.88
CA THR A 191 -24.68 15.41 14.94
C THR A 191 -24.52 15.96 16.37
N ASN A 192 -23.64 16.94 16.59
CA ASN A 192 -23.33 17.50 17.91
C ASN A 192 -24.47 18.31 18.57
N ARG A 193 -25.69 18.27 18.01
CA ARG A 193 -26.93 18.66 18.72
C ARG A 193 -27.51 17.53 19.58
N ARG A 194 -26.96 16.32 19.55
CA ARG A 194 -27.33 15.20 20.43
C ARG A 194 -26.09 14.66 21.14
N THR A 195 -26.02 14.89 22.45
CA THR A 195 -25.01 14.34 23.35
C THR A 195 -25.08 12.82 23.37
N ASP A 196 -24.04 12.12 22.89
CA ASP A 196 -23.95 10.66 23.02
C ASP A 196 -22.69 10.24 23.78
N ALA A 197 -22.88 9.36 24.76
CA ALA A 197 -22.01 9.10 25.91
C ALA A 197 -21.09 7.87 25.71
N ARG A 198 -20.74 7.50 24.47
CA ARG A 198 -20.06 6.22 24.16
C ARG A 198 -18.70 6.37 23.46
N ASN A 199 -17.81 7.19 23.99
CA ASN A 199 -16.47 7.37 23.40
C ASN A 199 -15.37 6.69 24.22
N HIS A 200 -14.64 5.78 23.57
CA HIS A 200 -13.32 5.35 24.02
C HIS A 200 -12.27 6.32 23.47
N TYR A 201 -11.53 6.97 24.38
CA TYR A 201 -10.50 7.94 24.08
C TYR A 201 -9.12 7.25 24.10
N LYS A 202 -8.38 7.27 22.98
CA LYS A 202 -6.93 7.02 23.00
C LYS A 202 -6.20 8.36 22.94
N CYS A 203 -5.50 8.69 24.02
CA CYS A 203 -4.73 9.91 24.20
C CYS A 203 -3.25 9.65 23.92
N SER A 204 -2.66 10.39 23.00
CA SER A 204 -1.22 10.71 23.02
C SER A 204 -1.11 12.21 23.21
N SER A 205 -0.09 12.70 23.91
CA SER A 205 -0.05 14.02 24.58
C SER A 205 -0.43 15.28 23.78
N PHE A 206 -0.64 15.20 22.46
CA PHE A 206 -1.12 16.29 21.59
C PHE A 206 -2.26 15.92 20.61
N ARG A 207 -2.67 14.65 20.51
CA ARG A 207 -3.70 14.17 19.56
C ARG A 207 -4.58 13.11 20.20
N PHE A 208 -5.89 13.31 20.10
CA PHE A 208 -6.88 12.31 20.49
C PHE A 208 -7.47 11.66 19.25
N VAL A 209 -7.64 10.34 19.31
CA VAL A 209 -8.40 9.60 18.32
C VAL A 209 -9.69 9.15 19.01
N CYS A 210 -10.84 9.61 18.50
CA CYS A 210 -12.15 9.24 19.01
C CYS A 210 -12.79 8.25 18.03
N TYR A 211 -13.19 7.09 18.56
CA TYR A 211 -13.97 6.10 17.85
C TYR A 211 -15.45 6.31 18.19
N PHE A 212 -16.26 6.64 17.19
CA PHE A 212 -17.72 6.69 17.30
C PHE A 212 -18.31 5.52 16.50
N GLY A 213 -18.64 4.41 17.16
CA GLY A 213 -19.11 3.20 16.48
C GLY A 213 -18.11 2.68 15.44
N GLN A 214 -18.55 2.42 14.20
CA GLN A 214 -17.67 2.05 13.07
C GLN A 214 -16.93 3.24 12.43
N SER A 215 -17.08 4.46 12.96
CA SER A 215 -16.53 5.69 12.36
C SER A 215 -15.33 6.25 13.13
N PHE A 216 -14.20 6.36 12.43
CA PHE A 216 -12.91 6.86 12.96
C PHE A 216 -12.70 8.40 12.86
N CYS A 217 -12.79 9.18 13.94
CA CYS A 217 -12.48 10.62 13.94
C CYS A 217 -11.14 10.91 14.64
N ARG A 218 -10.27 11.75 14.04
CA ARG A 218 -9.09 12.31 14.73
C ARG A 218 -9.39 13.73 15.17
N GLY A 219 -9.16 14.03 16.46
CA GLY A 219 -9.31 15.37 17.04
C GLY A 219 -7.98 15.85 17.63
N VAL A 220 -7.82 17.17 17.69
CA VAL A 220 -6.74 17.83 18.45
C VAL A 220 -7.38 18.42 19.69
N ASN A 221 -6.76 18.23 20.86
CA ASN A 221 -7.28 18.83 22.09
C ASN A 221 -6.95 20.32 22.07
N SER A 222 -7.97 21.17 21.98
CA SER A 222 -7.81 22.63 21.98
C SER A 222 -7.77 23.22 23.39
N ARG A 223 -7.41 22.42 24.41
CA ARG A 223 -7.17 22.88 25.77
C ARG A 223 -5.67 23.01 26.04
N PHE A 224 -5.07 23.99 25.36
CA PHE A 224 -4.03 24.87 25.86
C PHE A 224 -4.22 26.23 25.18
#